data_AF-A0A963ZR14-F1
#
_entry.id   AF-A0A963ZR14-F1
#
_cell.length_a   1.000
_cell.length_b   1.000
_cell.length_c   1.000
_cell.angle_alpha   90.00
_cell.angle_beta   90.00
_cell.angle_gamma   90.00
#
_symmetry.space_group_name_H-M   'P 1'
#
loop_
_entity.id
_entity.type
_entity.pdbx_description
1 polymer ?
#
loop_
_entity_poly.entity_id
_entity_poly.type
_entity_poly.pdbx_seq_one_letter_code
_entity_poly.pdbx_strand_id
1 'polypeptide(L)'
;MKRQLIFLKVLLLTFSVTICLAQTDQKTVKEDFKPASTNQPGKEYPQVNSEGRVRARISAPEATRVQLDISAVKYDLKKDEEGVWMGDSDPQDEGFHYYQLWIDGAAVPDPGSNFFYGASRWGSGIEIPAKDEEFYALKDVPHGQIVEQLYYSKTKNTIRRCFVYTPPDYNINTEKRYPVLYLQHGGGEDETGWNNQGKTGLIMDNLIAAGKATPFIIVMDNGTWKWPENVPRPKPGERPAPGSWPPKGWADGFMNTLLDDIIPMVDSKFRTLADK
;
A
#
# COMPACT_ATOMS: atom_id res chain seq x y z
N MET A 1 56.19 37.31 -73.97
CA MET A 1 55.05 38.25 -73.90
C MET A 1 54.27 38.00 -72.61
N LYS A 2 53.80 39.05 -71.91
CA LYS A 2 53.05 38.94 -70.63
C LYS A 2 51.53 38.96 -70.87
N ARG A 3 50.79 38.06 -70.21
CA ARG A 3 49.35 38.14 -69.82
C ARG A 3 49.22 37.20 -68.58
N GLN A 4 48.81 37.56 -67.34
CA GLN A 4 47.63 38.30 -66.83
C GLN A 4 46.29 37.70 -67.35
N LEU A 5 45.28 37.27 -66.58
CA LEU A 5 44.99 37.16 -65.13
C LEU A 5 44.30 35.77 -64.86
N ILE A 6 43.67 35.36 -63.73
CA ILE A 6 43.23 36.00 -62.47
C ILE A 6 43.16 34.98 -61.28
N PHE A 7 42.48 35.32 -60.17
CA PHE A 7 42.26 34.58 -58.91
C PHE A 7 41.44 33.28 -58.98
N LEU A 8 41.74 32.33 -58.08
CA LEU A 8 40.73 31.74 -57.17
C LEU A 8 41.38 31.23 -55.88
N LYS A 9 41.08 31.84 -54.72
CA LYS A 9 41.43 31.29 -53.39
C LYS A 9 40.27 30.42 -52.90
N VAL A 10 40.44 29.10 -52.87
CA VAL A 10 39.47 28.19 -52.24
C VAL A 10 39.77 28.10 -50.75
N LEU A 11 38.88 28.63 -49.92
CA LEU A 11 38.93 28.49 -48.47
C LEU A 11 38.15 27.23 -48.08
N LEU A 12 38.84 26.12 -47.78
CA LEU A 12 38.18 24.95 -47.19
C LEU A 12 37.82 25.25 -45.73
N LEU A 13 36.52 25.40 -45.46
CA LEU A 13 35.97 25.47 -44.12
C LEU A 13 35.22 24.17 -43.81
N THR A 14 35.95 23.10 -43.47
CA THR A 14 35.34 21.81 -43.11
C THR A 14 34.83 21.85 -41.68
N PHE A 15 33.50 21.86 -41.54
CA PHE A 15 32.77 21.74 -40.28
C PHE A 15 33.24 20.50 -39.48
N SER A 16 33.78 20.72 -38.29
CA SER A 16 33.93 19.67 -37.29
C SER A 16 32.57 19.38 -36.65
N VAL A 17 31.85 18.37 -37.15
CA VAL A 17 30.62 17.88 -36.53
C VAL A 17 30.99 17.07 -35.30
N THR A 18 30.95 17.71 -34.13
CA THR A 18 31.04 17.04 -32.84
C THR A 18 29.74 16.27 -32.60
N ILE A 19 29.76 14.96 -32.85
CA ILE A 19 28.65 14.08 -32.47
C ILE A 19 28.68 13.93 -30.95
N CYS A 20 27.92 14.76 -30.25
CA CYS A 20 27.64 14.56 -28.83
C CYS A 20 26.77 13.31 -28.67
N LEU A 21 27.41 12.15 -28.51
CA LEU A 21 26.76 10.97 -27.96
C LEU A 21 26.39 11.29 -26.51
N ALA A 22 25.13 11.65 -26.28
CA ALA A 22 24.56 11.62 -24.95
C ALA A 22 24.50 10.15 -24.50
N GLN A 23 25.54 9.70 -23.79
CA GLN A 23 25.50 8.45 -23.06
C GLN A 23 24.47 8.64 -21.93
N THR A 24 23.25 8.20 -22.19
CA THR A 24 22.33 7.86 -21.10
C THR A 24 22.95 6.68 -20.37
N ASP A 25 23.53 6.95 -19.20
CA ASP A 25 23.97 5.92 -18.24
C ASP A 25 22.74 5.15 -17.74
N GLN A 26 22.23 4.26 -18.58
CA GLN A 26 21.16 3.35 -18.24
C GLN A 26 21.74 2.28 -17.32
N LYS A 27 21.80 2.62 -16.03
CA LYS A 27 22.22 1.77 -14.94
C LYS A 27 21.62 0.37 -15.13
N THR A 28 22.48 -0.63 -15.32
CA THR A 28 22.04 -2.01 -15.50
C THR A 28 21.31 -2.47 -14.24
N VAL A 29 20.07 -2.93 -14.42
CA VAL A 29 19.25 -3.48 -13.33
C VAL A 29 19.94 -4.69 -12.73
N LYS A 30 19.90 -4.83 -11.41
CA LYS A 30 20.38 -6.06 -10.75
C LYS A 30 19.35 -7.18 -10.92
N GLU A 31 19.80 -8.30 -11.46
CA GLU A 31 18.99 -9.51 -11.68
C GLU A 31 18.92 -10.43 -10.45
N ASP A 32 18.95 -9.87 -9.24
CA ASP A 32 18.81 -10.60 -7.96
C ASP A 32 17.38 -10.61 -7.41
N PHE A 33 16.40 -10.57 -8.32
CA PHE A 33 14.97 -10.64 -8.05
C PHE A 33 14.56 -11.92 -7.30
N LYS A 34 13.66 -11.77 -6.33
CA LYS A 34 13.06 -12.86 -5.55
C LYS A 34 11.54 -12.68 -5.46
N PRO A 35 10.73 -13.76 -5.38
CA PRO A 35 9.30 -13.67 -5.12
C PRO A 35 9.00 -12.80 -3.89
N ALA A 36 8.02 -11.90 -3.99
CA ALA A 36 7.67 -11.04 -2.86
C ALA A 36 6.94 -11.84 -1.77
N SER A 37 7.08 -11.40 -0.51
CA SER A 37 6.42 -12.03 0.65
C SER A 37 4.90 -11.90 0.63
N THR A 38 4.35 -11.02 -0.22
CA THR A 38 2.91 -10.84 -0.44
C THR A 38 2.35 -11.65 -1.62
N ASN A 39 3.13 -12.56 -2.21
CA ASN A 39 2.64 -13.43 -3.28
C ASN A 39 1.59 -14.43 -2.77
N GLN A 40 0.69 -14.86 -3.65
CA GLN A 40 -0.19 -15.99 -3.36
C GLN A 40 0.62 -17.30 -3.31
N PRO A 41 0.14 -18.35 -2.62
CA PRO A 41 0.83 -19.64 -2.57
C PRO A 41 1.16 -20.19 -3.98
N GLY A 42 2.43 -20.48 -4.21
CA GLY A 42 2.94 -21.01 -5.49
C GLY A 42 3.04 -20.00 -6.64
N LYS A 43 3.06 -18.68 -6.36
CA LYS A 43 3.31 -17.64 -7.36
C LYS A 43 4.74 -17.11 -7.26
N GLU A 44 5.51 -17.31 -8.33
CA GLU A 44 6.89 -16.80 -8.44
C GLU A 44 6.97 -15.29 -8.72
N TYR A 45 5.85 -14.65 -9.06
CA TYR A 45 5.74 -13.23 -9.39
C TYR A 45 4.52 -12.61 -8.67
N PRO A 46 4.56 -11.31 -8.32
CA PRO A 46 5.64 -10.35 -8.56
C PRO A 46 6.94 -10.66 -7.80
N GLN A 47 8.03 -9.99 -8.19
CA GLN A 47 9.35 -10.12 -7.57
C GLN A 47 9.92 -8.77 -7.18
N VAL A 48 10.85 -8.76 -6.21
CA VAL A 48 11.60 -7.58 -5.78
C VAL A 48 13.11 -7.87 -5.81
N ASN A 49 13.93 -6.93 -6.27
CA ASN A 49 15.40 -7.06 -6.29
C ASN A 49 16.09 -6.27 -5.16
N SER A 50 17.43 -6.36 -5.02
CA SER A 50 18.15 -5.64 -3.96
C SER A 50 18.20 -4.11 -4.13
N GLU A 51 17.62 -3.57 -5.21
CA GLU A 51 17.50 -2.13 -5.47
C GLU A 51 16.09 -1.61 -5.16
N GLY A 52 15.19 -2.46 -4.65
CA GLY A 52 13.79 -2.10 -4.42
C GLY A 52 12.96 -1.99 -5.69
N ARG A 53 13.44 -2.48 -6.85
CA ARG A 53 12.64 -2.56 -8.08
C ARG A 53 11.66 -3.72 -7.99
N VAL A 54 10.44 -3.50 -8.49
CA VAL A 54 9.38 -4.49 -8.62
C VAL A 54 9.35 -5.02 -10.05
N ARG A 55 9.40 -6.34 -10.23
CA ARG A 55 9.19 -7.02 -11.51
C ARG A 55 7.82 -7.66 -11.53
N ALA A 56 6.93 -7.14 -12.40
CA ALA A 56 5.60 -7.69 -12.64
C ALA A 56 5.64 -8.66 -13.83
N ARG A 57 4.81 -9.71 -13.80
CA ARG A 57 4.69 -10.68 -14.89
C ARG A 57 3.28 -11.25 -15.01
N ILE A 58 2.68 -11.21 -16.20
CA ILE A 58 1.33 -11.75 -16.45
C ILE A 58 1.19 -12.33 -17.87
N SER A 59 0.52 -13.48 -18.00
CA SER A 59 0.15 -14.01 -19.33
C SER A 59 -1.08 -13.27 -19.85
N ALA A 60 -0.95 -12.63 -21.02
CA ALA A 60 -2.06 -12.00 -21.73
C ALA A 60 -1.78 -12.04 -23.25
N PRO A 61 -1.91 -13.22 -23.90
CA PRO A 61 -1.45 -13.43 -25.27
C PRO A 61 -2.20 -12.62 -26.33
N GLU A 62 -3.44 -12.22 -26.07
CA GLU A 62 -4.23 -11.37 -26.97
C GLU A 62 -4.08 -9.87 -26.68
N ALA A 63 -3.52 -9.49 -25.53
CA ALA A 63 -3.43 -8.09 -25.15
C ALA A 63 -2.51 -7.29 -26.08
N THR A 64 -2.79 -5.99 -26.20
CA THR A 64 -2.02 -5.03 -27.01
C THR A 64 -1.12 -4.13 -26.19
N ARG A 65 -1.47 -3.87 -24.93
CA ARG A 65 -0.68 -3.12 -23.96
C ARG A 65 -0.93 -3.61 -22.54
N VAL A 66 0.15 -3.95 -21.82
CA VAL A 66 0.11 -4.20 -20.38
C VAL A 66 1.04 -3.23 -19.65
N GLN A 67 0.61 -2.70 -18.51
CA GLN A 67 1.40 -1.81 -17.66
C GLN A 67 1.35 -2.21 -16.19
N LEU A 68 2.45 -2.04 -15.46
CA LEU A 68 2.48 -1.99 -14.00
C LEU A 68 2.20 -0.56 -13.55
N ASP A 69 1.27 -0.36 -12.61
CA ASP A 69 0.93 0.94 -12.01
C ASP A 69 1.18 0.88 -10.50
N ILE A 70 2.31 1.46 -10.08
CA ILE A 70 2.82 1.48 -8.70
C ILE A 70 3.40 2.87 -8.40
N SER A 71 3.20 3.38 -7.18
CA SER A 71 3.67 4.71 -6.74
C SER A 71 3.28 5.85 -7.69
N ALA A 72 2.07 5.76 -8.28
CA ALA A 72 1.51 6.67 -9.27
C ALA A 72 2.30 6.80 -10.59
N VAL A 73 3.18 5.83 -10.90
CA VAL A 73 3.91 5.73 -12.17
C VAL A 73 3.48 4.46 -12.90
N LYS A 74 3.25 4.60 -14.22
CA LYS A 74 2.92 3.49 -15.10
C LYS A 74 4.13 3.07 -15.93
N TYR A 75 4.53 1.81 -15.78
CA TYR A 75 5.64 1.18 -16.49
C TYR A 75 5.08 0.24 -17.56
N ASP A 76 5.34 0.52 -18.84
CA ASP A 76 4.95 -0.36 -19.94
C ASP A 76 5.73 -1.68 -19.89
N LEU A 77 5.01 -2.81 -19.82
CA LEU A 77 5.61 -4.14 -19.84
C LEU A 77 5.92 -4.55 -21.28
N LYS A 78 6.83 -5.52 -21.45
CA LYS A 78 7.20 -6.10 -22.75
C LYS A 78 6.62 -7.50 -22.87
N LYS A 79 6.02 -7.79 -24.02
CA LYS A 79 5.48 -9.11 -24.38
C LYS A 79 6.57 -9.99 -25.00
N ASP A 80 6.67 -11.24 -24.58
CA ASP A 80 7.48 -12.28 -25.24
C ASP A 80 6.70 -13.03 -26.34
N GLU A 81 7.36 -14.00 -26.98
CA GLU A 81 6.78 -14.77 -28.10
C GLU A 81 5.64 -15.70 -27.63
N GLU A 82 5.69 -16.12 -26.36
CA GLU A 82 4.67 -16.91 -25.67
C GLU A 82 3.46 -16.08 -25.21
N GLY A 83 3.48 -14.76 -25.40
CA GLY A 83 2.38 -13.86 -25.04
C GLY A 83 2.33 -13.45 -23.57
N VAL A 84 3.44 -13.63 -22.85
CA VAL A 84 3.62 -13.19 -21.47
C VAL A 84 4.25 -11.81 -21.43
N TRP A 85 3.70 -10.95 -20.58
CA TRP A 85 4.16 -9.59 -20.35
C TRP A 85 5.01 -9.53 -19.10
N MET A 86 6.17 -8.89 -19.18
CA MET A 86 7.08 -8.68 -18.05
C MET A 86 7.75 -7.31 -18.11
N GLY A 87 8.03 -6.72 -16.95
CA GLY A 87 8.75 -5.44 -16.85
C GLY A 87 8.92 -4.96 -15.42
N ASP A 88 9.83 -4.00 -15.26
CA ASP A 88 10.37 -3.59 -13.97
C ASP A 88 10.01 -2.12 -13.67
N SER A 89 9.71 -1.83 -12.41
CA SER A 89 9.60 -0.47 -11.89
C SER A 89 10.99 0.17 -11.69
N ASP A 90 10.99 1.47 -11.38
CA ASP A 90 12.11 2.09 -10.69
C ASP A 90 12.18 1.67 -9.21
N PRO A 91 13.31 1.91 -8.50
CA PRO A 91 13.41 1.68 -7.06
C PRO A 91 12.21 2.27 -6.32
N GLN A 92 11.54 1.45 -5.54
CA GLN A 92 10.49 1.86 -4.62
C GLN A 92 11.08 2.12 -3.23
N ASP A 93 10.38 2.91 -2.41
CA ASP A 93 10.72 3.05 -1.00
C ASP A 93 10.52 1.72 -0.24
N GLU A 94 11.16 1.56 0.92
CA GLU A 94 11.02 0.37 1.76
C GLU A 94 9.60 0.25 2.35
N GLY A 95 9.13 -1.00 2.55
CA GLY A 95 7.82 -1.31 3.10
C GLY A 95 6.74 -1.60 2.05
N PHE A 96 5.48 -1.38 2.43
CA PHE A 96 4.30 -1.83 1.69
C PHE A 96 3.77 -0.78 0.67
N HIS A 97 3.45 -1.23 -0.54
CA HIS A 97 2.88 -0.41 -1.62
C HIS A 97 1.64 -1.05 -2.24
N TYR A 98 0.55 -0.28 -2.36
CA TYR A 98 -0.56 -0.66 -3.23
C TYR A 98 -0.18 -0.51 -4.71
N TYR A 99 -0.60 -1.46 -5.54
CA TYR A 99 -0.41 -1.38 -6.98
C TYR A 99 -1.58 -1.99 -7.75
N GLN A 100 -1.50 -1.93 -9.08
CA GLN A 100 -2.42 -2.62 -10.00
C GLN A 100 -1.74 -2.86 -11.36
N LEU A 101 -2.34 -3.72 -12.17
CA LEU A 101 -1.99 -3.87 -13.58
C LEU A 101 -3.01 -3.14 -14.45
N TRP A 102 -2.57 -2.63 -15.60
CA TRP A 102 -3.45 -2.14 -16.66
C TRP A 102 -3.31 -3.05 -17.87
N ILE A 103 -4.40 -3.67 -18.32
CA ILE A 103 -4.44 -4.55 -19.50
C ILE A 103 -5.43 -3.94 -20.49
N ASP A 104 -4.95 -3.44 -21.62
CA ASP A 104 -5.74 -2.77 -22.67
C ASP A 104 -6.70 -1.68 -22.14
N GLY A 105 -6.28 -0.97 -21.08
CA GLY A 105 -7.06 0.09 -20.43
C GLY A 105 -7.91 -0.35 -19.24
N ALA A 106 -8.07 -1.66 -19.00
CA ALA A 106 -8.72 -2.18 -17.78
C ALA A 106 -7.72 -2.20 -16.62
N ALA A 107 -8.05 -1.52 -15.52
CA ALA A 107 -7.29 -1.59 -14.27
C ALA A 107 -7.73 -2.82 -13.45
N VAL A 108 -6.80 -3.72 -13.15
CA VAL A 108 -7.06 -5.01 -12.49
C VAL A 108 -6.03 -5.31 -11.40
N PRO A 109 -6.38 -6.04 -10.33
CA PRO A 109 -5.39 -6.62 -9.42
C PRO A 109 -4.48 -7.63 -10.15
N ASP A 110 -3.24 -7.72 -9.70
CA ASP A 110 -2.28 -8.74 -10.13
C ASP A 110 -2.66 -10.11 -9.51
N PRO A 111 -2.95 -11.15 -10.33
CA PRO A 111 -3.29 -12.50 -9.87
C PRO A 111 -2.12 -13.28 -9.25
N GLY A 112 -0.91 -12.71 -9.21
CA GLY A 112 0.26 -13.21 -8.48
C GLY A 112 0.28 -12.81 -7.01
N SER A 113 -0.38 -11.71 -6.63
CA SER A 113 -0.35 -11.14 -5.28
C SER A 113 -1.56 -11.45 -4.41
N ASN A 114 -1.38 -11.41 -3.08
CA ASN A 114 -2.46 -11.29 -2.11
C ASN A 114 -3.13 -9.90 -2.23
N PHE A 115 -4.37 -9.80 -1.73
CA PHE A 115 -5.16 -8.57 -1.82
C PHE A 115 -5.37 -7.91 -0.46
N PHE A 116 -5.40 -6.58 -0.49
CA PHE A 116 -5.53 -5.68 0.65
C PHE A 116 -6.61 -4.65 0.34
N TYR A 117 -7.35 -4.19 1.35
CA TYR A 117 -8.29 -3.09 1.16
C TYR A 117 -7.58 -1.75 1.38
N GLY A 118 -7.55 -0.93 0.34
CA GLY A 118 -6.88 0.36 0.31
C GLY A 118 -7.06 1.06 -1.03
N ALA A 119 -6.74 2.35 -1.10
CA ALA A 119 -7.05 3.19 -2.27
C ALA A 119 -8.52 3.05 -2.75
N SER A 120 -9.45 2.83 -1.80
CA SER A 120 -10.89 2.57 -1.99
C SER A 120 -11.27 1.28 -2.75
N ARG A 121 -10.38 0.28 -2.79
CA ARG A 121 -10.64 -1.02 -3.44
C ARG A 121 -10.00 -2.19 -2.68
N TRP A 122 -10.51 -3.40 -2.92
CA TRP A 122 -9.67 -4.60 -2.78
C TRP A 122 -8.72 -4.66 -3.98
N GLY A 123 -7.41 -4.76 -3.73
CA GLY A 123 -6.41 -4.76 -4.79
C GLY A 123 -5.06 -5.25 -4.31
N SER A 124 -4.11 -5.31 -5.25
CA SER A 124 -2.77 -5.84 -5.01
C SER A 124 -1.91 -4.97 -4.10
N GLY A 125 -1.09 -5.63 -3.30
CA GLY A 125 -0.08 -5.01 -2.46
C GLY A 125 1.25 -5.75 -2.57
N ILE A 126 2.36 -5.01 -2.54
CA ILE A 126 3.71 -5.56 -2.55
C ILE A 126 4.54 -5.03 -1.38
N GLU A 127 5.30 -5.93 -0.76
CA GLU A 127 6.28 -5.58 0.26
C GLU A 127 7.68 -5.47 -0.37
N ILE A 128 8.31 -4.31 -0.18
CA ILE A 128 9.72 -4.08 -0.46
C ILE A 128 10.46 -4.29 0.88
N PRO A 129 11.39 -5.28 0.98
CA PRO A 129 12.07 -5.58 2.25
C PRO A 129 12.72 -4.34 2.88
N ALA A 130 12.37 -4.05 4.14
CA ALA A 130 12.88 -2.89 4.87
C ALA A 130 14.08 -3.28 5.73
N LYS A 131 15.02 -2.35 5.96
CA LYS A 131 16.20 -2.62 6.80
C LYS A 131 15.85 -2.91 8.27
N ASP A 132 14.69 -2.46 8.72
CA ASP A 132 14.17 -2.64 10.08
C ASP A 132 12.96 -3.59 10.15
N GLU A 133 12.69 -4.39 9.10
CA GLU A 133 11.52 -5.28 9.00
C GLU A 133 11.34 -6.26 10.18
N GLU A 134 12.43 -6.52 10.89
CA GLU A 134 12.50 -7.30 12.12
C GLU A 134 11.50 -6.87 13.21
N PHE A 135 11.00 -5.61 13.25
CA PHE A 135 9.98 -5.26 14.26
C PHE A 135 8.58 -5.79 13.94
N TYR A 136 8.28 -6.07 12.67
CA TYR A 136 6.98 -6.61 12.20
C TYR A 136 7.08 -8.03 11.61
N ALA A 137 8.26 -8.66 11.68
CA ALA A 137 8.46 -10.05 11.26
C ALA A 137 7.64 -11.04 12.11
N LEU A 138 7.26 -12.17 11.50
CA LEU A 138 6.73 -13.34 12.20
C LEU A 138 7.89 -14.08 12.88
N LYS A 139 7.81 -14.28 14.20
CA LYS A 139 8.88 -14.87 15.02
C LYS A 139 8.34 -15.98 15.91
N ASP A 140 9.24 -16.78 16.47
CA ASP A 140 8.94 -17.74 17.53
C ASP A 140 8.73 -17.00 18.88
N VAL A 141 7.55 -16.40 19.03
CA VAL A 141 7.10 -15.68 20.23
C VAL A 141 5.65 -16.04 20.57
N PRO A 142 5.18 -15.84 21.81
CA PRO A 142 3.76 -15.96 22.11
C PRO A 142 2.93 -14.99 21.26
N HIS A 143 1.94 -15.51 20.56
CA HIS A 143 1.08 -14.73 19.66
C HIS A 143 -0.28 -14.39 20.28
N GLY A 144 -0.73 -13.16 20.04
CA GLY A 144 -2.08 -12.72 20.35
C GLY A 144 -3.14 -13.30 19.41
N GLN A 145 -4.38 -12.90 19.58
CA GLN A 145 -5.48 -13.27 18.67
C GLN A 145 -6.04 -12.04 17.98
N ILE A 146 -6.35 -12.18 16.68
CA ILE A 146 -7.13 -11.21 15.92
C ILE A 146 -8.54 -11.77 15.79
N VAL A 147 -9.48 -11.13 16.48
CA VAL A 147 -10.88 -11.56 16.57
C VAL A 147 -11.74 -10.68 15.66
N GLU A 148 -12.39 -11.29 14.66
CA GLU A 148 -13.47 -10.63 13.91
C GLU A 148 -14.72 -10.53 14.80
N GLN A 149 -15.18 -9.30 15.07
CA GLN A 149 -16.33 -9.04 15.93
C GLN A 149 -17.43 -8.30 15.19
N LEU A 150 -18.57 -8.98 15.01
CA LEU A 150 -19.81 -8.35 14.55
C LEU A 150 -20.55 -7.70 15.73
N TYR A 151 -21.10 -6.50 15.53
CA TYR A 151 -21.93 -5.81 16.51
C TYR A 151 -23.02 -4.98 15.83
N TYR A 152 -24.15 -4.79 16.50
CA TYR A 152 -25.19 -3.88 16.03
C TYR A 152 -24.90 -2.47 16.55
N SER A 153 -24.71 -1.51 15.64
CA SER A 153 -24.55 -0.10 15.96
C SER A 153 -25.90 0.59 15.95
N LYS A 154 -26.27 1.20 17.07
CA LYS A 154 -27.48 2.02 17.22
C LYS A 154 -27.32 3.33 16.47
N THR A 155 -26.13 3.95 16.51
CA THR A 155 -25.86 5.23 15.81
C THR A 155 -25.88 5.11 14.28
N LYS A 156 -25.68 3.90 13.74
CA LYS A 156 -25.79 3.61 12.29
C LYS A 156 -27.00 2.77 11.90
N ASN A 157 -27.79 2.28 12.87
CA ASN A 157 -28.89 1.34 12.66
C ASN A 157 -28.52 0.16 11.75
N THR A 158 -27.36 -0.46 11.98
CA THR A 158 -26.87 -1.58 11.14
C THR A 158 -25.89 -2.47 11.89
N ILE A 159 -25.69 -3.69 11.40
CA ILE A 159 -24.59 -4.55 11.84
C ILE A 159 -23.29 -4.04 11.22
N ARG A 160 -22.29 -3.86 12.06
CA ARG A 160 -20.92 -3.44 11.73
C ARG A 160 -19.94 -4.53 12.15
N ARG A 161 -18.72 -4.42 11.64
CA ARG A 161 -17.58 -5.29 11.93
C ARG A 161 -16.42 -4.45 12.45
N CYS A 162 -15.71 -4.99 13.44
CA CYS A 162 -14.37 -4.57 13.82
C CYS A 162 -13.45 -5.78 13.97
N PHE A 163 -12.15 -5.52 13.99
CA PHE A 163 -11.14 -6.48 14.39
C PHE A 163 -10.57 -6.09 15.75
N VAL A 164 -10.42 -7.07 16.64
CA VAL A 164 -9.89 -6.87 17.99
C VAL A 164 -8.65 -7.73 18.19
N TYR A 165 -7.51 -7.09 18.43
CA TYR A 165 -6.30 -7.76 18.94
C TYR A 165 -6.44 -7.99 20.44
N THR A 166 -6.26 -9.23 20.89
CA THR A 166 -6.05 -9.57 22.31
C THR A 166 -4.62 -10.09 22.50
N PRO A 167 -3.93 -9.69 23.58
CA PRO A 167 -2.53 -10.06 23.80
C PRO A 167 -2.35 -11.57 24.10
N PRO A 168 -1.13 -12.12 23.98
CA PRO A 168 -0.88 -13.56 24.09
C PRO A 168 -1.31 -14.19 25.43
N ASP A 169 -1.28 -13.41 26.52
CA ASP A 169 -1.69 -13.86 27.85
C ASP A 169 -3.20 -13.78 28.10
N TYR A 170 -3.99 -13.25 27.16
CA TYR A 170 -5.41 -12.96 27.34
C TYR A 170 -6.22 -14.18 27.79
N ASN A 171 -6.12 -15.31 27.09
CA ASN A 171 -6.88 -16.53 27.43
C ASN A 171 -6.22 -17.38 28.53
N ILE A 172 -5.00 -17.04 28.95
CA ILE A 172 -4.27 -17.73 30.02
C ILE A 172 -4.60 -17.09 31.37
N ASN A 173 -4.69 -15.76 31.41
CA ASN A 173 -5.01 -15.00 32.61
C ASN A 173 -6.47 -14.48 32.56
N THR A 174 -7.39 -15.30 33.07
CA THR A 174 -8.84 -15.04 33.04
C THR A 174 -9.29 -13.88 33.91
N GLU A 175 -8.52 -13.50 34.94
CA GLU A 175 -8.89 -12.43 35.87
C GLU A 175 -8.28 -11.08 35.48
N LYS A 176 -7.19 -11.09 34.69
CA LYS A 176 -6.52 -9.87 34.25
C LYS A 176 -7.39 -9.08 33.27
N ARG A 177 -7.41 -7.77 33.50
CA ARG A 177 -8.01 -6.76 32.64
C ARG A 177 -6.91 -5.92 31.96
N TYR A 178 -7.22 -5.43 30.76
CA TYR A 178 -6.25 -4.82 29.85
C TYR A 178 -6.69 -3.41 29.46
N PRO A 179 -5.75 -2.44 29.29
CA PRO A 179 -6.06 -1.19 28.60
C PRO A 179 -6.54 -1.45 27.17
N VAL A 180 -7.20 -0.46 26.56
CA VAL A 180 -7.68 -0.55 25.17
C VAL A 180 -7.14 0.62 24.35
N LEU A 181 -6.61 0.32 23.16
CA LEU A 181 -6.28 1.28 22.12
C LEU A 181 -7.30 1.19 20.98
N TYR A 182 -7.94 2.30 20.64
CA TYR A 182 -8.79 2.40 19.45
C TYR A 182 -7.96 2.98 18.29
N LEU A 183 -7.76 2.18 17.24
CA LEU A 183 -6.76 2.43 16.20
C LEU A 183 -7.43 2.49 14.82
N GLN A 184 -7.48 3.70 14.25
CA GLN A 184 -8.25 4.00 13.03
C GLN A 184 -7.40 4.13 11.77
N HIS A 185 -7.91 3.61 10.67
CA HIS A 185 -7.30 3.61 9.33
C HIS A 185 -7.42 4.98 8.62
N GLY A 186 -6.73 5.11 7.47
CA GLY A 186 -6.75 6.29 6.61
C GLY A 186 -7.93 6.33 5.63
N GLY A 187 -7.94 7.36 4.77
CA GLY A 187 -8.97 7.52 3.74
C GLY A 187 -8.84 6.49 2.63
N GLY A 188 -9.93 5.76 2.34
CA GLY A 188 -9.95 4.70 1.32
C GLY A 188 -9.49 3.33 1.82
N GLU A 189 -9.36 3.15 3.13
CA GLU A 189 -9.10 1.88 3.81
C GLU A 189 -10.33 1.45 4.64
N ASP A 190 -10.24 0.34 5.37
CA ASP A 190 -11.30 -0.21 6.22
C ASP A 190 -10.73 -0.82 7.53
N GLU A 191 -11.59 -1.49 8.31
CA GLU A 191 -11.22 -2.14 9.57
C GLU A 191 -10.13 -3.23 9.46
N THR A 192 -9.82 -3.70 8.25
CA THR A 192 -8.80 -4.74 8.02
C THR A 192 -7.38 -4.18 7.93
N GLY A 193 -7.23 -2.88 7.61
CA GLY A 193 -5.97 -2.33 7.12
C GLY A 193 -4.82 -2.38 8.12
N TRP A 194 -5.08 -1.99 9.37
CA TRP A 194 -4.08 -2.02 10.45
C TRP A 194 -3.57 -3.42 10.75
N ASN A 195 -4.42 -4.44 10.68
CA ASN A 195 -3.97 -5.81 10.93
C ASN A 195 -3.19 -6.39 9.73
N ASN A 196 -3.70 -6.17 8.51
CA ASN A 196 -3.18 -6.82 7.31
C ASN A 196 -1.90 -6.13 6.80
N GLN A 197 -2.04 -5.01 6.08
CA GLN A 197 -0.87 -4.26 5.61
C GLN A 197 -0.13 -3.51 6.73
N GLY A 198 -0.82 -3.16 7.82
CA GLY A 198 -0.20 -2.53 9.00
C GLY A 198 0.47 -3.49 10.00
N LYS A 199 0.28 -4.81 9.86
CA LYS A 199 0.90 -5.88 10.68
C LYS A 199 0.76 -5.72 12.19
N THR A 200 -0.29 -5.03 12.67
CA THR A 200 -0.49 -4.68 14.09
C THR A 200 -0.30 -5.86 15.04
N GLY A 201 -0.83 -7.05 14.72
CA GLY A 201 -0.67 -8.24 15.57
C GLY A 201 0.79 -8.63 15.79
N LEU A 202 1.57 -8.76 14.71
CA LEU A 202 2.99 -9.13 14.78
C LEU A 202 3.84 -8.08 15.50
N ILE A 203 3.56 -6.79 15.24
CA ILE A 203 4.23 -5.68 15.92
C ILE A 203 4.00 -5.76 17.44
N MET A 204 2.74 -5.97 17.85
CA MET A 204 2.40 -6.05 19.27
C MET A 204 2.96 -7.30 19.96
N ASP A 205 2.91 -8.47 19.30
CA ASP A 205 3.49 -9.70 19.82
C ASP A 205 5.01 -9.54 20.04
N ASN A 206 5.71 -8.97 19.05
CA ASN A 206 7.14 -8.68 19.14
C ASN A 206 7.48 -7.67 20.25
N LEU A 207 6.68 -6.60 20.42
CA LEU A 207 6.90 -5.59 21.46
C LEU A 207 6.60 -6.12 22.86
N ILE A 208 5.56 -6.95 23.02
CA ILE A 208 5.18 -7.58 24.30
C ILE A 208 6.23 -8.62 24.69
N ALA A 209 6.63 -9.50 23.77
CA ALA A 209 7.67 -10.51 24.01
C ALA A 209 9.03 -9.88 24.37
N ALA A 210 9.36 -8.72 23.78
CA ALA A 210 10.55 -7.95 24.12
C ALA A 210 10.43 -7.09 25.40
N GLY A 211 9.29 -7.10 26.10
CA GLY A 211 9.04 -6.28 27.29
C GLY A 211 8.99 -4.77 27.01
N LYS A 212 8.81 -4.37 25.75
CA LYS A 212 8.78 -2.95 25.29
C LYS A 212 7.38 -2.36 25.29
N ALA A 213 6.34 -3.18 25.34
CA ALA A 213 4.96 -2.76 25.51
C ALA A 213 4.28 -3.57 26.63
N THR A 214 3.51 -2.90 27.47
CA THR A 214 2.55 -3.57 28.36
C THR A 214 1.47 -4.25 27.50
N PRO A 215 1.00 -5.46 27.83
CA PRO A 215 -0.14 -6.06 27.13
C PRO A 215 -1.40 -5.17 27.17
N PHE A 216 -1.96 -4.85 26.00
CA PHE A 216 -3.22 -4.14 25.82
C PHE A 216 -4.03 -4.69 24.64
N ILE A 217 -5.33 -4.40 24.63
CA ILE A 217 -6.26 -4.74 23.55
C ILE A 217 -6.20 -3.64 22.49
N ILE A 218 -6.25 -4.00 21.20
CA ILE A 218 -6.41 -3.01 20.11
C ILE A 218 -7.71 -3.26 19.37
N VAL A 219 -8.51 -2.22 19.16
CA VAL A 219 -9.77 -2.27 18.43
C VAL A 219 -9.62 -1.45 17.14
N MET A 220 -9.86 -2.10 16.01
CA MET A 220 -9.77 -1.54 14.66
C MET A 220 -11.16 -1.59 14.04
N ASP A 221 -11.80 -0.44 13.85
CA ASP A 221 -13.16 -0.32 13.30
C ASP A 221 -13.16 0.52 12.00
N ASN A 222 -14.27 0.47 11.26
CA ASN A 222 -14.40 1.15 9.98
C ASN A 222 -14.75 2.63 10.15
N GLY A 223 -13.74 3.49 10.18
CA GLY A 223 -13.86 4.95 10.30
C GLY A 223 -14.43 5.63 9.06
N THR A 224 -14.78 4.90 7.99
CA THR A 224 -15.10 5.49 6.69
C THR A 224 -16.31 6.42 6.76
N TRP A 225 -16.01 7.71 6.62
CA TRP A 225 -17.01 8.74 6.41
C TRP A 225 -17.54 8.70 4.98
N LYS A 226 -18.87 8.68 4.82
CA LYS A 226 -19.53 8.80 3.51
C LYS A 226 -19.91 10.26 3.26
N TRP A 227 -19.61 10.73 2.06
CA TRP A 227 -20.04 12.05 1.60
C TRP A 227 -21.57 12.17 1.65
N PRO A 228 -22.17 13.15 2.36
CA PRO A 228 -23.62 13.28 2.48
C PRO A 228 -24.29 13.46 1.12
N GLU A 229 -25.38 12.74 0.88
CA GLU A 229 -26.04 12.69 -0.44
C GLU A 229 -26.47 14.07 -0.96
N ASN A 230 -26.83 14.98 -0.06
CA ASN A 230 -27.31 16.33 -0.39
C ASN A 230 -26.20 17.41 -0.44
N VAL A 231 -24.92 17.03 -0.38
CA VAL A 231 -23.80 17.98 -0.48
C VAL A 231 -23.11 17.79 -1.84
N PRO A 232 -22.93 18.85 -2.66
CA PRO A 232 -22.20 18.74 -3.93
C PRO A 232 -20.76 18.27 -3.72
N ARG A 233 -20.30 17.26 -4.47
CA ARG A 233 -18.89 16.83 -4.47
C ARG A 233 -18.04 17.80 -5.31
N PRO A 234 -16.78 18.07 -4.93
CA PRO A 234 -15.82 18.75 -5.81
C PRO A 234 -15.65 18.00 -7.13
N LYS A 235 -15.39 18.69 -8.24
CA LYS A 235 -15.06 18.00 -9.50
C LYS A 235 -13.67 17.35 -9.41
N PRO A 236 -13.38 16.33 -10.22
CA PRO A 236 -12.03 15.77 -10.31
C PRO A 236 -10.99 16.86 -10.57
N GLY A 237 -9.97 16.95 -9.71
CA GLY A 237 -8.92 17.97 -9.77
C GLY A 237 -9.20 19.27 -9.00
N GLU A 238 -10.44 19.55 -8.59
CA GLU A 238 -10.75 20.68 -7.71
C GLU A 238 -10.38 20.32 -6.26
N ARG A 239 -9.45 21.10 -5.65
CA ARG A 239 -9.22 21.04 -4.20
C ARG A 239 -10.32 21.82 -3.47
N PRO A 240 -10.79 21.36 -2.29
CA PRO A 240 -11.60 22.20 -1.41
C PRO A 240 -10.91 23.54 -1.14
N ALA A 241 -11.69 24.61 -0.99
CA ALA A 241 -11.15 25.92 -0.62
C ALA A 241 -10.31 25.82 0.68
N PRO A 242 -9.22 26.58 0.82
CA PRO A 242 -8.40 26.53 2.04
C PRO A 242 -9.25 26.75 3.31
N GLY A 243 -9.17 25.81 4.25
CA GLY A 243 -9.94 25.82 5.49
C GLY A 243 -11.37 25.29 5.40
N SER A 244 -11.87 24.85 4.24
CA SER A 244 -13.19 24.20 4.12
C SER A 244 -13.18 22.69 4.35
N TRP A 245 -12.00 22.11 4.60
CA TRP A 245 -11.80 20.68 4.85
C TRP A 245 -11.00 20.45 6.16
N PRO A 246 -11.41 19.51 7.03
CA PRO A 246 -12.65 18.74 6.96
C PRO A 246 -13.90 19.61 7.21
N PRO A 247 -15.08 19.25 6.66
CA PRO A 247 -16.30 20.02 6.89
C PRO A 247 -16.74 19.93 8.36
N LYS A 248 -17.49 20.92 8.84
CA LYS A 248 -18.07 20.89 10.19
C LYS A 248 -18.93 19.63 10.36
N GLY A 249 -18.70 18.89 11.44
CA GLY A 249 -19.40 17.64 11.73
C GLY A 249 -18.87 16.40 11.00
N TRP A 250 -17.74 16.50 10.28
CA TRP A 250 -17.12 15.37 9.59
C TRP A 250 -16.78 14.20 10.53
N ALA A 251 -16.21 14.51 11.71
CA ALA A 251 -15.81 13.51 12.69
C ALA A 251 -17.00 12.98 13.53
N ASP A 252 -18.01 13.81 13.81
CA ASP A 252 -19.15 13.52 14.68
C ASP A 252 -19.81 12.18 14.35
N GLY A 253 -19.94 11.90 13.06
CA GLY A 253 -20.54 10.67 12.56
C GLY A 253 -19.79 9.39 12.95
N PHE A 254 -18.47 9.41 13.13
CA PHE A 254 -17.73 8.25 13.66
C PHE A 254 -17.49 8.38 15.17
N MET A 255 -17.27 9.59 15.68
CA MET A 255 -17.12 9.88 17.11
C MET A 255 -18.30 9.30 17.92
N ASN A 256 -19.54 9.53 17.48
CA ASN A 256 -20.72 8.99 18.17
C ASN A 256 -20.75 7.45 18.10
N THR A 257 -20.38 6.84 16.96
CA THR A 257 -20.28 5.38 16.87
C THR A 257 -19.21 4.81 17.79
N LEU A 258 -18.07 5.50 17.93
CA LEU A 258 -17.01 5.12 18.87
C LEU A 258 -17.49 5.16 20.32
N LEU A 259 -18.07 6.29 20.73
CA LEU A 259 -18.49 6.54 22.11
C LEU A 259 -19.75 5.76 22.52
N ASP A 260 -20.78 5.71 21.67
CA ASP A 260 -22.10 5.19 22.03
C ASP A 260 -22.29 3.69 21.70
N ASP A 261 -21.52 3.16 20.73
CA ASP A 261 -21.62 1.76 20.28
C ASP A 261 -20.33 0.96 20.54
N ILE A 262 -19.16 1.40 20.05
CA ILE A 262 -17.94 0.58 20.03
C ILE A 262 -17.35 0.42 21.44
N ILE A 263 -17.12 1.50 22.20
CA ILE A 263 -16.55 1.41 23.56
C ILE A 263 -17.44 0.52 24.47
N PRO A 264 -18.77 0.75 24.59
CA PRO A 264 -19.64 -0.11 25.40
C PRO A 264 -19.68 -1.58 24.93
N MET A 265 -19.58 -1.83 23.62
CA MET A 265 -19.53 -3.18 23.06
C MET A 265 -18.23 -3.90 23.42
N VAL A 266 -17.10 -3.20 23.43
CA VAL A 266 -15.80 -3.78 23.80
C VAL A 266 -15.74 -4.04 25.31
N ASP A 267 -16.14 -3.09 26.14
CA ASP A 267 -16.13 -3.25 27.61
C ASP A 267 -17.08 -4.33 28.13
N SER A 268 -18.18 -4.61 27.41
CA SER A 268 -19.12 -5.67 27.76
C SER A 268 -18.73 -7.08 27.29
N LYS A 269 -17.81 -7.19 26.31
CA LYS A 269 -17.38 -8.48 25.73
C LYS A 269 -15.95 -8.87 26.08
N PHE A 270 -15.08 -7.91 26.36
CA PHE A 270 -13.66 -8.12 26.62
C PHE A 270 -13.30 -7.72 28.06
N ARG A 271 -12.24 -8.31 28.62
CA ARG A 271 -11.69 -7.93 29.92
C ARG A 271 -10.90 -6.62 29.83
N THR A 272 -11.62 -5.50 29.75
CA THR A 272 -11.03 -4.16 29.68
C THR A 272 -10.81 -3.55 31.06
N LEU A 273 -9.89 -2.58 31.13
CA LEU A 273 -9.83 -1.56 32.18
C LEU A 273 -10.65 -0.36 31.71
N ALA A 274 -11.93 -0.34 32.09
CA ALA A 274 -12.91 0.70 31.72
C ALA A 274 -12.99 1.78 32.80
N ASP A 275 -11.89 2.52 33.01
CA ASP A 275 -11.74 3.50 34.10
C ASP A 275 -11.54 4.95 33.64
N LYS A 276 -11.64 5.24 32.32
CA LYS A 276 -11.39 6.56 31.71
C LYS A 276 -12.27 6.83 30.49
#